data_AF-E0UNL5-F1
#
_entry.id   AF-E0UNL5-F1
#
_cell.length_a   1.000
_cell.length_b   1.000
_cell.length_c   1.000
_cell.angle_alpha   90.00
_cell.angle_beta   90.00
_cell.angle_gamma   90.00
#
_symmetry.space_group_name_H-M   'P 1'
#
loop_
_entity.id
_entity.type
_entity.pdbx_description
1 polymer ?
#
loop_
_entity_poly.entity_id
_entity_poly.type
_entity_poly.pdbx_seq_one_letter_code
_entity_poly.pdbx_strand_id
1 'polypeptide(L)'
;MNSITLPSSIRDEFTLFPDGSTRTSSRGAARLAGVDEKSLTKLGQKLIEQGFVPRSFFQAGIPLKAIHIIIQHYAFEAGSKCTQKAFNNYYQLNNLPIPHQKFASNKVTRVEDFYRNSWAAKLNGQIEVSTPAGKIDILTSSEVIEVKNLKNWQAALGQVLVYSDYFPSHSRRIILMENPSPEGKRLIENHCRKLNIIVTFAR
;
A
#
# COMPACT_ATOMS: atom_id res chain seq x y z
N MET A 1 13.61 9.94 -12.78
CA MET A 1 12.25 10.43 -12.43
C MET A 1 11.27 9.52 -13.13
N ASN A 2 10.51 8.69 -12.41
CA ASN A 2 9.47 7.89 -13.05
C ASN A 2 8.33 8.85 -13.42
N SER A 3 8.15 9.11 -14.71
CA SER A 3 6.93 9.75 -15.20
C SER A 3 5.78 8.81 -14.88
N ILE A 4 4.96 9.17 -13.89
CA ILE A 4 3.71 8.45 -13.62
C ILE A 4 2.81 8.76 -14.81
N THR A 5 2.79 7.86 -15.79
CA THR A 5 1.87 7.95 -16.92
C THR A 5 0.48 7.69 -16.38
N LEU A 6 -0.31 8.74 -16.22
CA LEU A 6 -1.69 8.62 -15.77
C LEU A 6 -2.51 7.88 -16.84
N PRO A 7 -3.25 6.82 -16.46
CA PRO A 7 -4.28 6.22 -17.30
C PRO A 7 -5.23 7.29 -17.83
N SER A 8 -5.68 7.14 -19.08
CA SER A 8 -6.59 8.08 -19.73
C SER A 8 -7.86 8.32 -18.91
N SER A 9 -8.38 7.27 -18.26
CA SER A 9 -9.59 7.31 -17.40
C SER A 9 -9.52 8.28 -16.23
N ILE A 10 -8.32 8.62 -15.75
CA ILE A 10 -8.13 9.53 -14.61
C ILE A 10 -7.42 10.82 -15.00
N ARG A 11 -6.85 10.88 -16.22
CA ARG A 11 -6.06 12.02 -16.70
C ARG A 11 -6.87 13.31 -16.73
N ASP A 12 -8.15 13.22 -17.06
CA ASP A 12 -9.06 14.37 -17.16
C ASP A 12 -9.30 15.08 -15.82
N GLU A 13 -9.01 14.41 -14.71
CA GLU A 13 -9.11 15.03 -13.38
C GLU A 13 -7.87 15.88 -13.06
N PHE A 14 -6.82 15.85 -13.88
CA PHE A 14 -5.56 16.54 -13.59
C PHE A 14 -5.22 17.62 -14.62
N THR A 15 -4.60 18.69 -14.13
CA THR A 15 -3.98 19.73 -14.92
C THR A 15 -2.46 19.58 -14.86
N LEU A 16 -1.82 19.56 -16.03
CA LEU A 16 -0.36 19.65 -16.16
C LEU A 16 0.02 21.12 -16.21
N PHE A 17 0.91 21.53 -15.31
CA PHE A 17 1.42 22.90 -15.24
C PHE A 17 2.72 23.04 -16.04
N PRO A 18 3.08 24.27 -16.47
CA PRO A 18 4.31 24.53 -17.22
C PRO A 18 5.59 24.09 -16.50
N ASP A 19 5.56 24.00 -15.17
CA ASP A 19 6.66 23.52 -14.33
C ASP A 19 6.80 21.98 -14.29
N GLY A 20 5.97 21.26 -15.08
CA GLY A 20 5.91 19.81 -15.11
C GLY A 20 5.15 19.19 -13.93
N SER A 21 4.60 19.99 -13.02
CA SER A 21 3.79 19.49 -11.91
C SER A 21 2.38 19.11 -12.37
N THR A 22 1.81 18.10 -11.73
CA THR A 22 0.45 17.61 -12.02
C THR A 22 -0.42 17.73 -10.78
N ARG A 23 -1.56 18.43 -10.90
CA ARG A 23 -2.45 18.72 -9.77
C ARG A 23 -3.92 18.59 -10.14
N THR A 24 -4.78 18.42 -9.14
CA THR A 24 -6.25 18.41 -9.30
C THR A 24 -6.91 19.31 -8.26
N SER A 25 -8.18 19.67 -8.47
CA SER A 25 -8.97 20.39 -7.46
C SER A 25 -9.37 19.48 -6.28
N SER A 26 -9.78 20.07 -5.16
CA SER A 26 -10.39 19.34 -4.03
C SER A 26 -11.60 18.49 -4.47
N ARG A 27 -12.43 19.03 -5.36
CA ARG A 27 -13.56 18.29 -5.97
C ARG A 27 -13.09 17.12 -6.83
N GLY A 28 -12.04 17.31 -7.63
CA GLY A 28 -11.45 16.24 -8.44
C GLY A 28 -10.88 15.12 -7.56
N ALA A 29 -10.16 15.47 -6.50
CA ALA A 29 -9.68 14.52 -5.51
C ALA A 29 -10.81 13.74 -4.82
N ALA A 30 -11.88 14.43 -4.43
CA ALA A 30 -13.05 13.82 -3.82
C ALA A 30 -13.74 12.84 -4.78
N ARG A 31 -13.92 13.23 -6.05
CA ARG A 31 -14.44 12.35 -7.10
C ARG A 31 -13.56 11.13 -7.34
N LEU A 32 -12.24 11.31 -7.40
CA LEU A 32 -11.29 10.20 -7.56
C LEU A 32 -11.33 9.24 -6.36
N ALA A 33 -11.48 9.75 -5.15
CA ALA A 33 -11.63 8.95 -3.95
C ALA A 33 -13.06 8.41 -3.73
N GLY A 34 -14.04 8.85 -4.52
CA GLY A 34 -15.45 8.45 -4.37
C GLY A 34 -16.09 8.91 -3.06
N VAL A 35 -15.65 10.05 -2.51
CA VAL A 35 -16.13 10.60 -1.23
C VAL A 35 -16.62 12.03 -1.38
N ASP A 36 -17.32 12.53 -0.36
CA ASP A 36 -17.65 13.96 -0.24
C ASP A 36 -16.38 14.79 0.02
N GLU A 37 -16.31 15.99 -0.56
CA GLU A 37 -15.18 16.91 -0.44
C GLU A 37 -14.81 17.21 1.02
N LYS A 38 -15.81 17.32 1.91
CA LYS A 38 -15.58 17.57 3.35
C LYS A 38 -14.86 16.41 4.03
N SER A 39 -14.93 15.20 3.47
CA SER A 39 -14.26 14.03 4.04
C SER A 39 -12.74 14.14 3.94
N LEU A 40 -12.22 14.85 2.93
CA LEU A 40 -10.79 15.06 2.73
C LEU A 40 -10.11 15.77 3.92
N THR A 41 -10.86 16.56 4.69
CA THR A 41 -10.36 17.30 5.85
C THR A 41 -9.81 16.39 6.96
N LYS A 42 -10.30 15.14 7.07
CA LYS A 42 -9.85 14.17 8.09
C LYS A 42 -8.47 13.56 7.80
N LEU A 43 -7.92 13.78 6.60
CA LEU A 43 -6.58 13.33 6.18
C LEU A 43 -5.47 14.35 6.48
N GLY A 44 -5.83 15.53 7.01
CA GLY A 44 -4.90 16.65 7.15
C GLY A 44 -3.61 16.28 7.90
N GLN A 45 -3.72 15.54 9.00
CA GLN A 45 -2.57 15.09 9.79
C GLN A 45 -1.65 14.13 9.02
N LYS A 46 -2.21 13.11 8.35
CA LYS A 46 -1.45 12.16 7.53
C LYS A 46 -0.71 12.85 6.39
N LEU A 47 -1.32 13.87 5.78
CA LEU A 47 -0.70 14.65 4.72
C LEU A 47 0.44 15.54 5.24
N ILE A 48 0.27 16.13 6.43
CA ILE A 48 1.31 16.93 7.10
C ILE A 48 2.53 16.08 7.43
N GLU A 49 2.33 14.86 7.94
CA GLU A 49 3.41 13.90 8.22
C GLU A 49 4.19 13.51 6.95
N GLN A 50 3.54 13.59 5.79
CA GLN A 50 4.17 13.36 4.48
C GLN A 50 4.74 14.65 3.85
N GLY A 51 4.83 15.73 4.62
CA GLY A 51 5.44 17.01 4.22
C GLY A 51 4.54 17.92 3.40
N PHE A 52 3.23 17.63 3.31
CA PHE A 52 2.28 18.49 2.61
C PHE A 52 1.69 19.57 3.53
N VAL A 53 1.24 20.66 2.93
CA VAL A 53 0.50 21.73 3.63
C VAL A 53 -0.93 21.76 3.09
N PRO A 54 -1.89 21.01 3.67
CA PRO A 54 -3.23 20.86 3.09
C PRO A 54 -3.97 22.19 2.87
N ARG A 55 -3.66 23.22 3.67
CA ARG A 55 -4.25 24.57 3.50
C ARG A 55 -3.92 25.20 2.15
N SER A 56 -2.75 24.90 1.56
CA SER A 56 -2.35 25.48 0.27
C SER A 56 -3.05 24.81 -0.93
N PHE A 57 -3.70 23.66 -0.73
CA PHE A 57 -4.35 22.91 -1.80
C PHE A 57 -5.55 23.64 -2.40
N PHE A 58 -6.23 24.49 -1.62
CA PHE A 58 -7.36 25.27 -2.11
C PHE A 58 -6.95 26.32 -3.15
N GLN A 59 -5.73 26.85 -3.05
CA GLN A 59 -5.21 27.87 -3.96
C GLN A 59 -4.40 27.24 -5.10
N ALA A 60 -3.60 26.23 -4.77
CA ALA A 60 -2.59 25.70 -5.66
C ALA A 60 -2.97 24.34 -6.27
N GLY A 61 -4.12 23.77 -5.92
CA GLY A 61 -4.49 22.40 -6.26
C GLY A 61 -3.76 21.35 -5.43
N ILE A 62 -4.29 20.12 -5.46
CA ILE A 62 -3.74 18.97 -4.74
C ILE A 62 -2.71 18.27 -5.66
N PRO A 63 -1.43 18.16 -5.25
CA PRO A 63 -0.41 17.49 -6.03
C PRO A 63 -0.69 16.00 -6.23
N LEU A 64 -0.27 15.43 -7.36
CA LEU A 64 -0.44 14.01 -7.67
C LEU A 64 0.05 13.06 -6.56
N LYS A 65 1.17 13.38 -5.89
CA LYS A 65 1.65 12.60 -4.74
C LYS A 65 0.68 12.60 -3.55
N ALA A 66 0.08 13.75 -3.26
CA ALA A 66 -0.95 13.86 -2.23
C ALA A 66 -2.23 13.10 -2.63
N ILE A 67 -2.58 13.09 -3.92
CA ILE A 67 -3.70 12.29 -4.44
C ILE A 67 -3.48 10.79 -4.26
N HIS A 68 -2.27 10.29 -4.50
CA HIS A 68 -1.96 8.88 -4.21
C HIS A 68 -2.24 8.52 -2.75
N ILE A 69 -1.82 9.37 -1.81
CA ILE A 69 -2.05 9.15 -0.37
C ILE A 69 -3.55 9.18 -0.03
N ILE A 70 -4.29 10.14 -0.59
CA ILE A 70 -5.74 10.26 -0.39
C ILE A 70 -6.47 9.03 -0.93
N ILE A 71 -6.15 8.61 -2.16
CA ILE A 71 -6.77 7.45 -2.80
C ILE A 71 -6.42 6.18 -2.05
N GLN A 72 -5.17 5.98 -1.63
CA GLN A 72 -4.76 4.84 -0.80
C GLN A 72 -5.56 4.78 0.50
N HIS A 73 -5.71 5.91 1.19
CA HIS A 73 -6.47 5.97 2.43
C HIS A 73 -7.92 5.53 2.23
N TYR A 74 -8.61 6.08 1.23
CA TYR A 74 -9.99 5.71 0.92
C TYR A 74 -10.13 4.36 0.21
N ALA A 75 -9.05 3.80 -0.31
CA ALA A 75 -9.06 2.45 -0.83
C ALA A 75 -9.01 1.41 0.30
N PHE A 76 -8.19 1.66 1.34
CA PHE A 76 -7.80 0.59 2.28
C PHE A 76 -7.91 0.94 3.77
N GLU A 77 -7.76 2.19 4.16
CA GLU A 77 -7.52 2.57 5.57
C GLU A 77 -8.70 3.31 6.24
N ALA A 78 -9.58 3.93 5.45
CA ALA A 78 -10.70 4.74 5.93
C ALA A 78 -11.82 3.92 6.60
N GLY A 79 -11.61 2.61 6.72
CA GLY A 79 -12.54 1.68 7.35
C GLY A 79 -13.88 1.60 6.63
N SER A 80 -14.97 2.00 7.29
CA SER A 80 -16.31 1.97 6.71
C SER A 80 -16.51 3.06 5.67
N LYS A 81 -15.55 3.98 5.56
CA LYS A 81 -15.51 5.02 4.52
C LYS A 81 -14.64 4.63 3.33
N CYS A 82 -14.07 3.42 3.31
CA CYS A 82 -13.41 2.96 2.10
C CYS A 82 -14.41 2.91 0.94
N THR A 83 -13.95 3.17 -0.28
CA THR A 83 -14.81 3.21 -1.46
C THR A 83 -14.27 2.33 -2.59
N GLN A 84 -15.18 1.70 -3.33
CA GLN A 84 -14.82 0.92 -4.52
C GLN A 84 -14.11 1.78 -5.57
N LYS A 85 -14.50 3.05 -5.67
CA LYS A 85 -13.91 3.99 -6.62
C LYS A 85 -12.46 4.31 -6.26
N ALA A 86 -12.16 4.59 -4.99
CA ALA A 86 -10.79 4.77 -4.53
C ALA A 86 -9.96 3.50 -4.74
N PHE A 87 -10.53 2.33 -4.45
CA PHE A 87 -9.86 1.05 -4.72
C PHE A 87 -9.51 0.91 -6.20
N ASN A 88 -10.46 1.07 -7.12
CA ASN A 88 -10.19 0.93 -8.56
C ASN A 88 -9.16 1.96 -9.04
N ASN A 89 -9.29 3.22 -8.61
CA ASN A 89 -8.38 4.28 -8.99
C ASN A 89 -6.97 4.09 -8.41
N TYR A 90 -6.85 3.47 -7.23
CA TYR A 90 -5.56 3.09 -6.68
C TYR A 90 -4.82 2.13 -7.62
N TYR A 91 -5.49 1.05 -8.04
CA TYR A 91 -4.90 0.06 -8.94
C TYR A 91 -4.53 0.68 -10.29
N GLN A 92 -5.42 1.50 -10.85
CA GLN A 92 -5.15 2.23 -12.10
C GLN A 92 -3.93 3.16 -11.98
N LEU A 93 -3.84 3.97 -10.91
CA LEU A 93 -2.73 4.89 -10.69
C LEU A 93 -1.37 4.19 -10.58
N ASN A 94 -1.35 2.97 -10.06
CA ASN A 94 -0.14 2.18 -9.87
C ASN A 94 0.13 1.21 -11.02
N ASN A 95 -0.66 1.25 -12.10
CA ASN A 95 -0.60 0.30 -13.22
C ASN A 95 -0.69 -1.17 -12.78
N LEU A 96 -1.55 -1.45 -11.80
CA LEU A 96 -1.79 -2.78 -11.26
C LEU A 96 -3.10 -3.36 -11.83
N PRO A 97 -3.18 -4.68 -12.08
CA PRO A 97 -4.43 -5.32 -12.49
C PRO A 97 -5.47 -5.23 -11.35
N ILE A 98 -6.68 -4.79 -11.68
CA ILE A 98 -7.78 -4.70 -10.71
C ILE A 98 -8.17 -6.14 -10.31
N PRO A 99 -8.12 -6.50 -9.01
CA PRO A 99 -8.49 -7.84 -8.58
C PRO A 99 -9.97 -8.13 -8.87
N HIS A 100 -10.27 -9.35 -9.31
CA HIS A 100 -11.65 -9.81 -9.56
C HIS A 100 -12.48 -10.02 -8.27
N GLN A 101 -11.90 -9.81 -7.09
CA GLN A 101 -12.62 -9.93 -5.82
C GLN A 101 -13.59 -8.77 -5.63
N LYS A 102 -14.85 -9.10 -5.31
CA LYS A 102 -15.87 -8.11 -4.93
C LYS A 102 -15.37 -7.28 -3.75
N PHE A 103 -15.56 -5.97 -3.80
CA PHE A 103 -15.40 -5.09 -2.65
C PHE A 103 -16.36 -5.50 -1.54
N ALA A 104 -15.84 -6.27 -0.59
CA ALA A 104 -16.56 -6.57 0.64
C ALA A 104 -16.32 -5.42 1.61
N SER A 105 -17.39 -4.82 2.12
CA SER A 105 -17.41 -3.71 3.07
C SER A 105 -16.78 -4.01 4.45
N ASN A 106 -16.21 -5.21 4.65
CA ASN A 106 -15.64 -5.65 5.91
C ASN A 106 -14.15 -5.28 6.07
N LYS A 107 -13.98 -4.04 6.55
CA LYS A 107 -12.90 -3.32 7.25
C LYS A 107 -11.50 -3.91 7.55
N VAL A 108 -11.23 -5.22 7.54
CA VAL A 108 -9.94 -5.74 8.08
C VAL A 108 -9.10 -6.51 7.04
N THR A 109 -9.68 -6.96 5.94
CA THR A 109 -8.98 -7.81 4.97
C THR A 109 -8.21 -7.05 3.88
N ARG A 110 -8.37 -5.74 3.71
CA ARG A 110 -8.04 -5.08 2.42
C ARG A 110 -6.63 -4.49 2.32
N VAL A 111 -5.99 -4.15 3.43
CA VAL A 111 -4.64 -3.53 3.42
C VAL A 111 -3.57 -4.60 3.24
N GLU A 112 -3.60 -5.68 4.04
CA GLU A 112 -2.63 -6.79 3.91
C GLU A 112 -2.75 -7.45 2.53
N ASP A 113 -3.97 -7.74 2.06
CA ASP A 113 -4.21 -8.23 0.70
C ASP A 113 -3.65 -7.30 -0.39
N PHE A 114 -3.80 -5.99 -0.21
CA PHE A 114 -3.29 -5.02 -1.15
C PHE A 114 -1.76 -5.07 -1.26
N TYR A 115 -1.06 -5.02 -0.12
CA TYR A 115 0.40 -5.08 -0.11
C TYR A 115 0.89 -6.45 -0.58
N ARG A 116 0.24 -7.54 -0.17
CA ARG A 116 0.51 -8.90 -0.64
C ARG A 116 0.43 -9.00 -2.16
N ASN A 117 -0.69 -8.60 -2.75
CA ASN A 117 -0.89 -8.65 -4.20
C ASN A 117 0.10 -7.75 -4.95
N SER A 118 0.38 -6.55 -4.45
CA SER A 118 1.30 -5.61 -5.08
C SER A 118 2.75 -6.10 -5.07
N TRP A 119 3.18 -6.67 -3.95
CA TRP A 119 4.51 -7.26 -3.85
C TRP A 119 4.63 -8.56 -4.63
N ALA A 120 3.59 -9.40 -4.64
CA ALA A 120 3.56 -10.60 -5.46
C ALA A 120 3.72 -10.28 -6.94
N ALA A 121 2.96 -9.30 -7.46
CA ALA A 121 3.11 -8.84 -8.84
C ALA A 121 4.53 -8.31 -9.13
N LYS A 122 5.11 -7.52 -8.22
CA LYS A 122 6.45 -6.96 -8.36
C LYS A 122 7.55 -8.02 -8.33
N LEU A 123 7.36 -9.08 -7.55
CA LEU A 123 8.34 -10.15 -7.35
C LEU A 123 8.08 -11.39 -8.23
N ASN A 124 7.07 -11.33 -9.09
CA ASN A 124 6.58 -12.48 -9.86
C ASN A 124 6.28 -13.70 -8.97
N GLY A 125 5.67 -13.44 -7.81
CA GLY A 125 5.34 -14.44 -6.80
C GLY A 125 3.90 -14.96 -6.92
N GLN A 126 3.71 -16.21 -6.53
CA GLN A 126 2.39 -16.80 -6.29
C GLN A 126 1.87 -16.36 -4.93
N ILE A 127 0.55 -16.25 -4.80
CA ILE A 127 -0.10 -15.81 -3.56
C ILE A 127 -0.89 -16.93 -2.89
N GLU A 128 -1.04 -16.85 -1.57
CA GLU A 128 -1.92 -17.73 -0.77
C GLU A 128 -1.58 -19.23 -0.98
N VAL A 129 -0.29 -19.54 -1.12
CA VAL A 129 0.17 -20.91 -1.41
C VAL A 129 -0.05 -21.79 -0.19
N SER A 130 -0.84 -22.85 -0.37
CA SER A 130 -1.25 -23.73 0.72
C SER A 130 -0.12 -24.65 1.16
N THR A 131 0.04 -24.77 2.48
CA THR A 131 0.92 -25.69 3.18
C THR A 131 0.12 -26.40 4.28
N PRO A 132 0.61 -27.51 4.85
CA PRO A 132 -0.04 -28.14 6.01
C PRO A 132 -0.18 -27.21 7.24
N ALA A 133 0.67 -26.19 7.38
CA ALA A 133 0.67 -25.26 8.51
C ALA A 133 -0.12 -23.96 8.26
N GLY A 134 -0.70 -23.77 7.07
CA GLY A 134 -1.40 -22.54 6.69
C GLY A 134 -1.09 -22.11 5.26
N LYS A 135 -1.23 -20.81 4.98
CA LYS A 135 -1.01 -20.25 3.65
C LYS A 135 0.12 -19.23 3.68
N ILE A 136 1.03 -19.37 2.74
CA ILE A 136 2.10 -18.40 2.50
C ILE A 136 1.51 -17.22 1.76
N ASP A 137 1.75 -16.00 2.26
CA ASP A 137 1.27 -14.78 1.59
C ASP A 137 1.82 -14.65 0.17
N ILE A 138 3.15 -14.76 0.01
CA ILE A 138 3.82 -14.73 -1.29
C ILE A 138 4.95 -15.77 -1.34
N LEU A 139 4.93 -16.60 -2.38
CA LEU A 139 6.00 -17.54 -2.72
C LEU A 139 6.60 -17.17 -4.07
N THR A 140 7.91 -16.91 -4.11
CA THR A 140 8.65 -16.71 -5.36
C THR A 140 9.45 -17.97 -5.70
N SER A 141 10.27 -17.94 -6.76
CA SER A 141 11.20 -19.03 -7.06
C SER A 141 12.33 -19.19 -6.03
N SER A 142 12.50 -18.24 -5.09
CA SER A 142 13.62 -18.23 -4.14
C SER A 142 13.30 -17.67 -2.75
N GLU A 143 12.09 -17.15 -2.51
CA GLU A 143 11.70 -16.54 -1.24
C GLU A 143 10.34 -17.06 -0.75
N VAL A 144 10.25 -17.29 0.57
CA VAL A 144 8.98 -17.40 1.31
C VAL A 144 8.76 -16.07 2.02
N ILE A 145 7.63 -15.44 1.77
CA ILE A 145 7.38 -14.06 2.20
C ILE A 145 6.06 -13.95 2.94
N GLU A 146 6.09 -13.33 4.12
CA GLU A 146 4.91 -12.94 4.90
C GLU A 146 4.74 -11.42 4.91
N VAL A 147 3.52 -10.93 4.71
CA VAL A 147 3.17 -9.50 4.66
C VAL A 147 2.32 -9.15 5.87
N LYS A 148 2.76 -8.17 6.68
CA LYS A 148 2.05 -7.82 7.91
C LYS A 148 2.06 -6.34 8.23
N ASN A 149 1.05 -5.91 8.99
CA ASN A 149 1.07 -4.61 9.66
C ASN A 149 2.29 -4.53 10.59
N LEU A 150 2.86 -3.34 10.74
CA LEU A 150 4.06 -3.14 11.56
C LEU A 150 3.86 -3.62 13.00
N LYS A 151 2.70 -3.36 13.61
CA LYS A 151 2.37 -3.81 14.97
C LYS A 151 2.39 -5.34 15.16
N ASN A 152 2.27 -6.10 14.07
CA ASN A 152 2.19 -7.56 14.07
C ASN A 152 3.48 -8.21 13.52
N TRP A 153 4.60 -7.48 13.47
CA TRP A 153 5.86 -7.98 12.89
C TRP A 153 6.36 -9.28 13.52
N GLN A 154 6.12 -9.50 14.82
CA GLN A 154 6.51 -10.75 15.50
C GLN A 154 5.70 -11.96 15.03
N ALA A 155 4.41 -11.77 14.73
CA ALA A 155 3.59 -12.82 14.14
C ALA A 155 4.13 -13.19 12.75
N ALA A 156 4.54 -12.19 11.97
CA ALA A 156 5.15 -12.41 10.65
C ALA A 156 6.43 -13.25 10.73
N LEU A 157 7.26 -13.04 11.77
CA LEU A 157 8.44 -13.88 12.01
C LEU A 157 8.06 -15.32 12.30
N GLY A 158 7.08 -15.55 13.17
CA GLY A 158 6.63 -16.91 13.49
C GLY A 158 6.11 -17.64 12.26
N GLN A 159 5.26 -16.98 11.47
CA GLN A 159 4.68 -17.56 10.26
C GLN A 159 5.74 -17.88 9.21
N VAL A 160 6.63 -16.93 8.87
CA VAL A 160 7.65 -17.17 7.84
C VAL A 160 8.63 -18.28 8.25
N LEU A 161 8.94 -18.42 9.54
CA LEU A 161 9.78 -19.51 10.04
C LEU A 161 9.12 -20.87 9.82
N VAL A 162 7.86 -21.02 10.22
CA VAL A 162 7.11 -22.27 10.06
C VAL A 162 6.92 -22.62 8.58
N TYR A 163 6.58 -21.63 7.75
CA TYR A 163 6.35 -21.89 6.32
C TYR A 163 7.63 -22.27 5.56
N SER A 164 8.78 -21.74 5.96
CA SER A 164 10.05 -22.09 5.33
C SER A 164 10.49 -23.54 5.52
N ASP A 165 9.92 -24.28 6.49
CA ASP A 165 10.20 -25.72 6.63
C ASP A 165 9.72 -26.52 5.41
N TYR A 166 8.71 -26.03 4.68
CA TYR A 166 8.22 -26.63 3.44
C TYR A 166 9.01 -26.20 2.19
N PHE A 167 9.87 -25.18 2.32
CA PHE A 167 10.69 -24.61 1.24
C PHE A 167 12.12 -24.31 1.74
N PRO A 168 12.90 -25.33 2.13
CA PRO A 168 14.15 -25.16 2.88
C PRO A 168 15.27 -24.46 2.11
N SER A 169 15.21 -24.44 0.77
CA SER A 169 16.15 -23.73 -0.09
C SER A 169 15.82 -22.25 -0.27
N HIS A 170 14.63 -21.80 0.18
CA HIS A 170 14.18 -20.44 -0.02
C HIS A 170 14.64 -19.52 1.11
N SER A 171 14.96 -18.29 0.76
CA SER A 171 15.22 -17.24 1.74
C SER A 171 13.92 -16.80 2.41
N ARG A 172 14.01 -16.44 3.69
CA ARG A 172 12.86 -15.95 4.47
C ARG A 172 12.77 -14.44 4.35
N ARG A 173 11.57 -13.92 4.13
CA ARG A 173 11.34 -12.48 4.13
C ARG A 173 10.04 -12.10 4.84
N ILE A 174 10.07 -10.99 5.54
CA ILE A 174 8.87 -10.30 5.99
C ILE A 174 8.78 -8.92 5.32
N ILE A 175 7.57 -8.52 4.97
CA ILE A 175 7.26 -7.20 4.45
C ILE A 175 6.33 -6.50 5.42
N LEU A 176 6.78 -5.37 5.96
CA LEU A 176 6.04 -4.56 6.90
C LEU A 176 5.44 -3.35 6.19
N MET A 177 4.13 -3.16 6.31
CA MET A 177 3.38 -2.19 5.50
C MET A 177 3.61 -0.72 5.89
N GLU A 178 4.26 -0.48 7.02
CA GLU A 178 4.51 0.86 7.58
C GLU A 178 5.98 1.01 7.97
N ASN A 179 6.45 2.26 8.05
CA ASN A 179 7.80 2.56 8.55
C ASN A 179 7.76 2.76 10.07
N PRO A 180 8.56 2.03 10.86
CA PRO A 180 8.71 2.28 12.28
C PRO A 180 9.52 3.55 12.56
N SER A 181 9.55 3.96 13.83
CA SER A 181 10.57 4.89 14.32
C SER A 181 11.99 4.36 14.07
N PRO A 182 13.03 5.21 14.08
CA PRO A 182 14.42 4.76 13.93
C PRO A 182 14.82 3.67 14.94
N GLU A 183 14.37 3.79 16.19
CA GLU A 183 14.59 2.81 17.26
C GLU A 183 13.88 1.48 16.94
N GLY A 184 12.60 1.55 16.55
CA GLY A 184 11.82 0.38 16.18
C GLY A 184 12.40 -0.32 14.96
N LYS A 185 12.89 0.44 13.98
CA LYS A 185 13.57 -0.09 12.80
C LYS A 185 14.79 -0.94 13.19
N ARG A 186 15.69 -0.37 14.01
CA ARG A 186 16.89 -1.07 14.49
C ARG A 186 16.54 -2.32 15.28
N LEU A 187 15.51 -2.26 16.12
CA LEU A 187 15.04 -3.41 16.88
C LEU A 187 14.60 -4.56 15.96
N ILE A 188 13.70 -4.26 15.01
CA ILE A 188 13.16 -5.26 14.07
C ILE A 188 14.28 -5.85 13.21
N GLU A 189 15.10 -5.00 12.59
CA GLU A 189 16.23 -5.44 11.75
C GLU A 189 17.20 -6.35 12.52
N ASN A 190 17.48 -6.06 13.79
CA ASN A 190 18.33 -6.90 14.63
C ASN A 190 17.73 -8.29 14.89
N HIS A 191 16.43 -8.38 15.13
CA HIS A 191 15.77 -9.68 15.31
C HIS A 191 15.71 -10.47 14.01
N CYS A 192 15.32 -9.84 12.90
CA CYS A 192 15.29 -10.47 11.57
C CYS A 192 16.66 -11.01 11.18
N ARG A 193 17.73 -10.23 11.37
CA ARG A 193 19.11 -10.65 11.09
C ARG A 193 19.53 -11.88 11.89
N LYS A 194 19.20 -11.96 13.19
CA LYS A 194 19.51 -13.12 14.04
C LYS A 194 18.84 -14.40 13.57
N LEU A 195 17.67 -14.29 12.93
CA LEU A 195 16.87 -15.41 12.43
C LEU A 195 17.12 -15.71 10.94
N ASN A 196 18.07 -15.01 10.32
CA ASN A 196 18.33 -15.05 8.88
C ASN A 196 17.06 -14.75 8.05
N ILE A 197 16.35 -13.70 8.43
CA ILE A 197 15.13 -13.20 7.78
C ILE A 197 15.43 -11.82 7.20
N ILE A 198 15.06 -11.63 5.93
CA ILE A 198 15.09 -10.33 5.26
C ILE A 198 13.87 -9.52 5.71
N VAL A 199 14.05 -8.27 6.13
CA VAL A 199 12.93 -7.36 6.40
C VAL A 199 12.86 -6.26 5.35
N THR A 200 11.66 -5.95 4.87
CA THR A 200 11.41 -4.83 3.97
C THR A 200 10.27 -3.99 4.49
N PHE A 201 10.49 -2.69 4.61
CA PHE A 201 9.44 -1.73 4.96
C PHE A 201 8.85 -1.15 3.68
N ALA A 202 7.54 -1.26 3.51
CA ALA A 202 6.85 -0.72 2.35
C ALA A 202 6.95 0.82 2.39
N ARG A 203 7.25 1.41 1.23
CA ARG A 203 7.35 2.86 1.01
C ARG A 203 6.14 3.35 0.24
#